data_AF-A0A1G0QJT2-F1
#
_entry.id   AF-A0A1G0QJT2-F1
#
_cell.length_a   1.000
_cell.length_b   1.000
_cell.length_c   1.000
_cell.angle_alpha   90.00
_cell.angle_beta   90.00
_cell.angle_gamma   90.00
#
_symmetry.space_group_name_H-M   'P 1'
#
loop_
_entity.id
_entity.type
_entity.pdbx_description
1 polymer ?
#
loop_
_entity_poly.entity_id
_entity_poly.type
_entity_poly.pdbx_seq_one_letter_code
_entity_poly.pdbx_strand_id
1 'polypeptide(L)'
;MKMERRQFIKAGSILILGLLTTSKLKASAVISKAVEFGNEFRERIKTIIRELKREGSNLVKKVMNGKKYEYDPYTHYPYDGGIKDEKTGYQLFFHIHRPNEYGHFHTFALDENGELVHLVLISMDEQGKPIVLATVNRWVTGDKYVKADVLKKLTKDFYVNPSLFTDQKVVEFVNDIFKAYSEEIFQLYYDRDKWIIEYVNKNFREPFEDREFEILSERKINLYT
;
A
#
# COMPACT_ATOMS: atom_id res chain seq x y z
N MET A 1 -60.67 -6.85 -52.00
CA MET A 1 -59.39 -6.54 -52.66
C MET A 1 -58.27 -6.99 -51.73
N LYS A 2 -57.57 -8.09 -52.07
CA LYS A 2 -56.48 -8.70 -51.28
C LYS A 2 -55.25 -7.79 -51.30
N MET A 3 -54.64 -7.55 -50.15
CA MET A 3 -53.29 -6.99 -50.06
C MET A 3 -52.37 -8.02 -49.40
N GLU A 4 -51.48 -8.55 -50.21
CA GLU A 4 -50.38 -9.46 -49.86
C GLU A 4 -49.43 -8.82 -48.84
N ARG A 5 -49.22 -9.48 -47.69
CA ARG A 5 -48.14 -9.12 -46.75
C ARG A 5 -46.83 -9.74 -47.25
N ARG A 6 -45.95 -8.92 -47.81
CA ARG A 6 -44.56 -9.31 -48.12
C ARG A 6 -43.80 -9.62 -46.83
N GLN A 7 -43.20 -10.81 -46.78
CA GLN A 7 -42.27 -11.22 -45.74
C GLN A 7 -41.01 -10.35 -45.78
N PHE A 8 -40.68 -9.69 -44.67
CA PHE A 8 -39.34 -9.19 -44.42
C PHE A 8 -38.74 -10.00 -43.27
N ILE A 9 -37.88 -10.95 -43.60
CA ILE A 9 -36.95 -11.55 -42.65
C ILE A 9 -35.95 -10.45 -42.28
N LYS A 10 -36.12 -9.80 -41.12
CA LYS A 10 -35.04 -9.03 -40.52
C LYS A 10 -34.11 -10.01 -39.79
N ALA A 11 -33.13 -10.50 -40.54
CA ALA A 11 -31.90 -11.02 -39.98
C ALA A 11 -31.26 -9.90 -39.14
N GLY A 12 -31.11 -10.13 -37.83
CA GLY A 12 -30.58 -9.11 -36.93
C GLY A 12 -30.67 -9.52 -35.47
N SER A 13 -30.33 -10.77 -35.17
CA SER A 13 -30.29 -11.29 -33.81
C SER A 13 -29.21 -12.34 -33.76
N ILE A 14 -27.94 -11.92 -33.72
CA ILE A 14 -26.74 -12.67 -33.27
C ILE A 14 -25.58 -11.67 -33.43
N LEU A 15 -25.28 -10.90 -32.37
CA LEU A 15 -23.96 -10.28 -32.15
C LEU A 15 -23.81 -9.60 -30.78
N ILE A 16 -24.59 -10.00 -29.77
CA ILE A 16 -24.44 -9.50 -28.39
C ILE A 16 -23.78 -10.56 -27.48
N LEU A 17 -23.92 -11.85 -27.78
CA LEU A 17 -23.30 -12.90 -26.97
C LEU A 17 -21.76 -12.90 -27.04
N GLY A 18 -21.19 -12.62 -28.23
CA GLY A 18 -19.73 -12.62 -28.44
C GLY A 18 -18.99 -11.46 -27.76
N LEU A 19 -19.59 -10.27 -27.65
CA LEU A 19 -18.95 -9.14 -26.94
C LEU A 19 -18.92 -9.36 -25.42
N LEU A 20 -19.97 -9.96 -24.85
CA LEU A 20 -20.03 -10.24 -23.41
C LEU A 20 -19.10 -11.39 -23.00
N THR A 21 -18.93 -12.41 -23.85
CA THR A 21 -17.99 -13.51 -23.56
C THR A 21 -16.54 -13.05 -23.72
N THR A 22 -16.22 -12.31 -24.78
CA THR A 22 -14.86 -11.79 -25.01
C THR A 22 -14.43 -10.76 -23.96
N SER A 23 -15.35 -9.90 -23.48
CA SER A 23 -15.06 -8.96 -22.39
C SER A 23 -14.82 -9.68 -21.05
N LYS A 24 -15.62 -10.69 -20.71
CA LYS A 24 -15.40 -11.54 -19.52
C LYS A 24 -14.07 -12.29 -19.58
N LEU A 25 -13.72 -12.87 -20.73
CA LEU A 25 -12.45 -13.57 -20.93
C LEU A 25 -11.25 -12.62 -20.79
N LYS A 26 -11.33 -11.42 -21.38
CA LYS A 26 -10.29 -10.38 -21.24
C LYS A 26 -10.17 -9.90 -19.79
N ALA A 27 -11.28 -9.67 -19.09
CA ALA A 27 -11.28 -9.28 -17.68
C ALA A 27 -10.64 -10.38 -16.81
N SER A 28 -11.01 -11.65 -17.01
CA SER A 28 -10.41 -12.78 -16.31
C SER A 28 -8.90 -12.89 -16.55
N ALA A 29 -8.43 -12.66 -17.77
CA ALA A 29 -7.01 -12.69 -18.09
C ALA A 29 -6.24 -11.53 -17.45
N VAL A 30 -6.82 -10.33 -17.42
CA VAL A 30 -6.23 -9.16 -16.73
C VAL A 30 -6.14 -9.42 -15.22
N ILE A 31 -7.19 -9.96 -14.61
CA ILE A 31 -7.20 -10.33 -13.18
C ILE A 31 -6.15 -11.39 -12.91
N SER A 32 -6.07 -12.47 -13.71
CA SER A 32 -5.05 -13.52 -13.55
C SER A 32 -3.64 -12.92 -13.58
N LYS A 33 -3.37 -12.04 -14.54
CA LYS A 33 -2.06 -11.39 -14.67
C LYS A 33 -1.75 -10.47 -13.49
N ALA A 34 -2.73 -9.73 -12.97
CA ALA A 34 -2.54 -8.88 -11.79
C ALA A 34 -2.26 -9.72 -10.53
N VAL A 35 -2.96 -10.83 -10.36
CA VAL A 35 -2.73 -11.79 -9.26
C VAL A 35 -1.35 -12.43 -9.38
N GLU A 36 -0.98 -12.92 -10.56
CA GLU A 36 0.36 -13.47 -10.84
C GLU A 36 1.47 -12.45 -10.55
N PHE A 37 1.28 -11.20 -10.97
CA PHE A 37 2.20 -10.12 -10.69
C PHE A 37 2.36 -9.90 -9.17
N GLY A 38 1.27 -9.75 -8.42
CA GLY A 38 1.33 -9.61 -6.97
C GLY A 38 2.03 -10.80 -6.28
N ASN A 39 1.77 -12.02 -6.76
CA ASN A 39 2.38 -13.25 -6.24
C ASN A 39 3.90 -13.29 -6.43
N GLU A 40 4.42 -12.79 -7.54
CA GLU A 40 5.87 -12.68 -7.78
C GLU A 40 6.55 -11.89 -6.65
N PHE A 41 6.00 -10.73 -6.29
CA PHE A 41 6.56 -9.89 -5.23
C PHE A 41 6.36 -10.50 -3.84
N ARG A 42 5.26 -11.22 -3.59
CA ARG A 42 5.10 -12.00 -2.36
C ARG A 42 6.19 -13.05 -2.21
N GLU A 43 6.55 -13.75 -3.29
CA GLU A 43 7.64 -14.73 -3.26
C GLU A 43 9.03 -14.09 -3.06
N ARG A 44 9.26 -12.89 -3.62
CA ARG A 44 10.47 -12.10 -3.35
C ARG A 44 10.56 -11.70 -1.87
N ILE A 45 9.47 -11.19 -1.30
CA ILE A 45 9.39 -10.87 0.13
C ILE A 45 9.68 -12.11 0.99
N LYS A 46 9.05 -13.25 0.69
CA LYS A 46 9.33 -14.52 1.39
C LYS A 46 10.78 -14.94 1.28
N THR A 47 11.42 -14.68 0.14
CA THR A 47 12.83 -15.00 -0.09
C THR A 47 13.75 -14.14 0.76
N ILE A 48 13.53 -12.82 0.79
CA ILE A 48 14.24 -11.88 1.66
C ILE A 48 14.13 -12.33 3.13
N ILE A 49 12.92 -12.61 3.61
CA ILE A 49 12.70 -13.03 5.01
C ILE A 49 13.44 -14.35 5.31
N ARG A 50 13.41 -15.32 4.38
CA ARG A 50 14.14 -16.59 4.55
C ARG A 50 15.66 -16.40 4.59
N GLU A 51 16.21 -15.55 3.72
CA GLU A 51 17.64 -15.25 3.68
C GLU A 51 18.11 -14.58 4.96
N LEU A 52 17.41 -13.53 5.39
CA LEU A 52 17.72 -12.83 6.63
C LEU A 52 17.64 -13.76 7.85
N LYS A 53 16.67 -14.67 7.87
CA LYS A 53 16.57 -15.70 8.92
C LYS A 53 17.78 -16.64 8.92
N ARG A 54 18.28 -17.05 7.75
CA ARG A 54 19.51 -17.88 7.65
C ARG A 54 20.75 -17.13 8.12
N GLU A 55 20.78 -15.81 7.95
CA GLU A 55 21.81 -14.91 8.49
C GLU A 55 21.67 -14.67 10.02
N GLY A 56 20.70 -15.29 10.70
CA GLY A 56 20.44 -15.04 12.12
C GLY A 56 19.83 -13.66 12.42
N SER A 57 19.28 -13.01 11.38
CA SER A 57 18.74 -11.64 11.43
C SER A 57 17.27 -11.58 10.99
N ASN A 58 16.74 -10.36 10.91
CA ASN A 58 15.41 -10.05 10.36
C ASN A 58 15.40 -8.60 9.83
N LEU A 59 14.34 -8.19 9.15
CA LEU A 59 14.24 -6.85 8.56
C LEU A 59 14.36 -5.73 9.61
N VAL A 60 13.75 -5.90 10.78
CA VAL A 60 13.79 -4.90 11.86
C VAL A 60 15.22 -4.70 12.36
N LYS A 61 15.98 -5.78 12.55
CA LYS A 61 17.41 -5.70 12.90
C LYS A 61 18.24 -5.03 11.79
N LYS A 62 17.93 -5.30 10.52
CA LYS A 62 18.66 -4.70 9.39
C LYS A 62 18.38 -3.20 9.25
N VAL A 63 17.14 -2.75 9.37
CA VAL A 63 16.82 -1.29 9.30
C VAL A 63 17.44 -0.53 10.47
N MET A 64 17.54 -1.15 11.66
CA MET A 64 18.25 -0.55 12.80
C MET A 64 19.77 -0.45 12.58
N ASN A 65 20.35 -1.15 11.60
CA ASN A 65 21.77 -1.07 11.23
C ASN A 65 22.75 -1.14 12.43
N GLY A 66 22.54 -2.12 13.31
CA GLY A 66 23.37 -2.35 14.50
C GLY A 66 23.09 -1.41 15.67
N LYS A 67 22.09 -0.55 15.57
CA LYS A 67 21.64 0.33 16.65
C LYS A 67 20.71 -0.39 17.62
N LYS A 68 20.57 0.18 18.82
CA LYS A 68 19.74 -0.38 19.88
C LYS A 68 18.27 -0.25 19.50
N TYR A 69 17.47 -1.25 19.85
CA TYR A 69 16.00 -1.18 19.82
C TYR A 69 15.50 -0.21 20.90
N GLU A 70 14.72 0.79 20.51
CA GLU A 70 14.15 1.79 21.41
C GLU A 70 12.64 1.91 21.16
N TYR A 71 11.86 1.61 22.21
CA TYR A 71 10.41 1.77 22.19
C TYR A 71 10.08 3.25 22.45
N ASP A 72 10.24 4.06 21.41
CA ASP A 72 10.07 5.50 21.42
C ASP A 72 9.54 5.99 20.05
N PRO A 73 8.39 6.72 20.01
CA PRO A 73 7.85 7.24 18.75
C PRO A 73 8.77 8.25 18.06
N TYR A 74 9.71 8.87 18.77
CA TYR A 74 10.61 9.90 18.21
C TYR A 74 11.94 9.34 17.71
N THR A 75 12.23 8.07 18.01
CA THR A 75 13.43 7.39 17.56
C THR A 75 13.19 6.70 16.23
N HIS A 76 13.69 7.32 15.16
CA HIS A 76 13.58 6.79 13.81
C HIS A 76 14.79 5.94 13.41
N TYR A 77 14.56 4.93 12.59
CA TYR A 77 15.59 4.13 11.95
C TYR A 77 15.48 4.22 10.43
N PRO A 78 16.62 4.42 9.74
CA PRO A 78 17.90 4.83 10.31
C PRO A 78 17.86 6.19 11.04
N TYR A 79 18.74 6.40 12.03
CA TYR A 79 18.73 7.58 12.94
C TYR A 79 18.95 8.93 12.25
N ASP A 80 19.43 8.94 11.02
CA ASP A 80 19.56 10.13 10.18
C ASP A 80 18.20 10.65 9.65
N GLY A 81 17.09 10.11 10.17
CA GLY A 81 15.73 10.56 9.86
C GLY A 81 15.09 9.75 8.73
N GLY A 82 15.50 8.49 8.56
CA GLY A 82 14.98 7.60 7.52
C GLY A 82 15.78 7.61 6.23
N ILE A 83 15.36 6.78 5.30
CA ILE A 83 15.91 6.69 3.94
C ILE A 83 15.12 7.66 3.06
N LYS A 84 15.81 8.56 2.37
CA LYS A 84 15.22 9.60 1.51
C LYS A 84 15.81 9.50 0.11
N ASP A 85 14.96 9.21 -0.88
CA ASP A 85 15.35 9.21 -2.28
C ASP A 85 14.99 10.56 -2.90
N GLU A 86 15.92 11.50 -2.91
CA GLU A 86 15.72 12.84 -3.46
C GLU A 86 15.41 12.83 -4.96
N LYS A 87 15.81 11.76 -5.68
CA LYS A 87 15.56 11.64 -7.12
C LYS A 87 14.11 11.28 -7.41
N THR A 88 13.50 10.43 -6.58
CA THR A 88 12.12 9.98 -6.78
C THR A 88 11.11 10.72 -5.89
N GLY A 89 11.58 11.39 -4.84
CA GLY A 89 10.75 12.06 -3.85
C GLY A 89 10.12 11.11 -2.82
N TYR A 90 10.47 9.82 -2.82
CA TYR A 90 9.95 8.86 -1.84
C TYR A 90 10.86 8.72 -0.63
N GLN A 91 10.25 8.51 0.53
CA GLN A 91 10.94 8.42 1.80
C GLN A 91 10.33 7.31 2.66
N LEU A 92 11.14 6.72 3.53
CA LEU A 92 10.65 5.78 4.54
C LEU A 92 11.50 5.84 5.81
N PHE A 93 10.88 5.61 6.95
CA PHE A 93 11.57 5.37 8.21
C PHE A 93 10.85 4.27 8.99
N PHE A 94 11.55 3.67 9.95
CA PHE A 94 11.00 2.70 10.87
C PHE A 94 11.04 3.25 12.30
N HIS A 95 10.00 3.01 13.09
CA HIS A 95 10.03 3.31 14.53
C HIS A 95 9.13 2.36 15.31
N ILE A 96 9.12 2.52 16.64
CA ILE A 96 8.52 1.57 17.56
C ILE A 96 7.82 2.33 18.67
N HIS A 97 6.51 2.19 18.80
CA HIS A 97 5.79 2.76 19.94
C HIS A 97 4.43 2.13 20.26
N ARG A 98 3.99 1.12 19.48
CA ARG A 98 2.66 0.52 19.62
C ARG A 98 2.76 -0.90 20.19
N PRO A 99 1.78 -1.35 20.97
CA PRO A 99 1.71 -2.75 21.40
C PRO A 99 1.28 -3.66 20.24
N ASN A 100 1.56 -4.96 20.36
CA ASN A 100 1.18 -6.01 19.39
C ASN A 100 1.87 -5.91 18.02
N GLU A 101 2.97 -5.19 17.95
CA GLU A 101 3.90 -5.17 16.83
C GLU A 101 5.33 -5.07 17.37
N TYR A 102 6.31 -5.39 16.53
CA TYR A 102 7.72 -5.18 16.86
C TYR A 102 8.22 -3.81 16.42
N GLY A 103 7.41 -3.09 15.63
CA GLY A 103 7.60 -1.75 15.11
C GLY A 103 7.02 -1.67 13.70
N HIS A 104 7.08 -0.50 13.07
CA HIS A 104 6.49 -0.30 11.76
C HIS A 104 7.26 0.71 10.91
N PHE A 105 7.12 0.56 9.60
CA PHE A 105 7.58 1.55 8.64
C PHE A 105 6.49 2.58 8.40
N HIS A 106 6.88 3.85 8.31
CA HIS A 106 6.12 4.86 7.60
C HIS A 106 6.73 5.10 6.22
N THR A 107 5.87 5.35 5.24
CA THR A 107 6.29 5.63 3.86
C THR A 107 5.64 6.89 3.35
N PHE A 108 6.38 7.68 2.57
CA PHE A 108 5.98 9.01 2.14
C PHE A 108 6.34 9.23 0.68
N ALA A 109 5.60 10.15 0.06
CA ALA A 109 5.97 10.80 -1.18
C ALA A 109 6.01 12.32 -0.98
N LEU A 110 6.87 13.00 -1.73
CA LEU A 110 6.73 14.43 -1.97
C LEU A 110 5.71 14.66 -3.08
N ASP A 111 4.78 15.59 -2.86
CA ASP A 111 3.92 16.08 -3.92
C ASP A 111 4.66 17.07 -4.85
N GLU A 112 3.95 17.61 -5.85
CA GLU A 112 4.53 18.55 -6.82
C GLU A 112 5.05 19.86 -6.21
N ASN A 113 4.64 20.19 -4.98
CA ASN A 113 5.10 21.37 -4.24
C ASN A 113 6.19 21.03 -3.22
N GLY A 114 6.62 19.77 -3.14
CA GLY A 114 7.57 19.29 -2.15
C GLY A 114 6.96 19.09 -0.76
N GLU A 115 5.63 18.99 -0.65
CA GLU A 115 4.97 18.68 0.62
C GLU A 115 4.92 17.16 0.84
N LEU A 116 5.14 16.72 2.08
CA LEU A 116 5.05 15.31 2.44
C LEU A 116 3.61 14.83 2.42
N VAL A 117 3.40 13.65 1.85
CA VAL A 117 2.16 12.90 1.85
C VAL A 117 2.45 11.50 2.38
N HIS A 118 1.84 11.11 3.49
CA HIS A 118 1.96 9.75 4.00
C HIS A 118 1.19 8.77 3.11
N LEU A 119 1.84 7.68 2.73
CA LEU A 119 1.26 6.64 1.89
C LEU A 119 0.69 5.52 2.76
N VAL A 120 1.57 4.70 3.33
CA VAL A 120 1.19 3.48 4.08
C VAL A 120 2.11 3.26 5.27
N LEU A 121 1.50 2.90 6.40
CA LEU A 121 2.17 2.30 7.54
C LEU A 121 2.26 0.79 7.32
N ILE A 122 3.45 0.20 7.49
CA ILE A 122 3.70 -1.25 7.36
C ILE A 122 4.15 -1.79 8.72
N SER A 123 3.22 -2.43 9.43
CA SER A 123 3.49 -3.03 10.74
C SER A 123 4.20 -4.38 10.62
N MET A 124 5.17 -4.61 11.49
CA MET A 124 6.07 -5.76 11.46
C MET A 124 5.99 -6.59 12.74
N ASP A 125 6.09 -7.92 12.63
CA ASP A 125 6.26 -8.80 13.78
C ASP A 125 7.74 -8.97 14.18
N GLU A 126 7.97 -9.67 15.30
CA GLU A 126 9.32 -9.95 15.83
C GLU A 126 10.19 -10.80 14.88
N GLN A 127 9.56 -11.53 13.97
CA GLN A 127 10.25 -12.34 12.96
C GLN A 127 10.58 -11.53 11.70
N GLY A 128 10.18 -10.26 11.64
CA GLY A 128 10.37 -9.38 10.49
C GLY A 128 9.40 -9.66 9.35
N LYS A 129 8.20 -10.18 9.64
CA LYS A 129 7.13 -10.33 8.65
C LYS A 129 6.17 -9.14 8.72
N PRO A 130 5.61 -8.68 7.59
CA PRO A 130 4.57 -7.69 7.59
C PRO A 130 3.24 -8.30 8.08
N ILE A 131 2.53 -7.59 8.97
CA ILE A 131 1.30 -8.08 9.60
C ILE A 131 0.08 -7.17 9.38
N VAL A 132 0.28 -5.85 9.25
CA VAL A 132 -0.79 -4.87 9.04
C VAL A 132 -0.31 -3.79 8.08
N LEU A 133 -1.19 -3.38 7.18
CA LEU A 133 -1.07 -2.14 6.40
C LEU A 133 -2.10 -1.14 6.90
N ALA A 134 -1.72 0.12 7.07
CA ALA A 134 -2.64 1.15 7.58
C ALA A 134 -2.42 2.54 6.97
N THR A 135 -3.47 3.37 7.04
CA THR A 135 -3.36 4.82 6.90
C THR A 135 -3.50 5.46 8.27
N VAL A 136 -2.74 6.53 8.49
CA VAL A 136 -2.70 7.25 9.77
C VAL A 136 -3.36 8.61 9.62
N ASN A 137 -3.66 9.21 10.77
CA ASN A 137 -4.18 10.55 10.84
C ASN A 137 -3.07 11.58 10.60
N ARG A 138 -3.42 12.74 10.04
CA ARG A 138 -2.48 13.80 9.66
C ARG A 138 -1.62 14.25 10.83
N TRP A 139 -2.19 14.39 12.03
CA TRP A 139 -1.44 14.80 13.21
C TRP A 139 -0.28 13.85 13.58
N VAL A 140 -0.36 12.58 13.16
CA VAL A 140 0.69 11.56 13.40
C VAL A 140 1.95 11.90 12.61
N THR A 141 1.77 12.34 11.36
CA THR A 141 2.86 12.54 10.39
C THR A 141 3.15 13.99 10.05
N GLY A 142 2.27 14.91 10.44
CA GLY A 142 2.33 16.33 10.05
C GLY A 142 2.26 16.53 8.53
N ASP A 143 1.73 15.55 7.80
CA ASP A 143 1.70 15.53 6.34
C ASP A 143 0.51 16.31 5.79
N LYS A 144 0.34 16.29 4.46
CA LYS A 144 -0.80 16.91 3.79
C LYS A 144 -1.90 15.88 3.51
N TYR A 145 -3.13 16.25 3.83
CA TYR A 145 -4.29 15.47 3.37
C TYR A 145 -4.47 15.59 1.85
N VAL A 146 -4.52 14.43 1.19
CA VAL A 146 -4.91 14.30 -0.22
C VAL A 146 -5.94 13.19 -0.40
N LYS A 147 -6.79 13.29 -1.41
CA LYS A 147 -7.84 12.27 -1.70
C LYS A 147 -7.25 10.93 -2.12
N ALA A 148 -8.03 9.85 -2.00
CA ALA A 148 -7.61 8.51 -2.38
C ALA A 148 -7.02 8.42 -3.81
N ASP A 149 -7.57 9.12 -4.80
CA ASP A 149 -7.06 9.08 -6.18
C ASP A 149 -5.63 9.64 -6.31
N VAL A 150 -5.30 10.66 -5.52
CA VAL A 150 -3.94 11.23 -5.48
C VAL A 150 -3.00 10.23 -4.82
N LEU A 151 -3.39 9.64 -3.69
CA LEU A 151 -2.60 8.59 -3.05
C LEU A 151 -2.34 7.41 -3.98
N LYS A 152 -3.34 6.99 -4.77
CA LYS A 152 -3.18 5.90 -5.74
C LYS A 152 -2.17 6.23 -6.82
N LYS A 153 -2.17 7.48 -7.32
CA LYS A 153 -1.17 7.93 -8.29
C LYS A 153 0.23 7.84 -7.70
N LEU A 154 0.45 8.42 -6.52
CA LEU A 154 1.74 8.38 -5.81
C LEU A 154 2.18 6.94 -5.50
N THR A 155 1.25 6.08 -5.07
CA THR A 155 1.54 4.69 -4.70
C THR A 155 1.94 3.83 -5.90
N LYS A 156 1.34 4.06 -7.07
CA LYS A 156 1.68 3.30 -8.29
C LYS A 156 3.14 3.46 -8.68
N ASP A 157 3.65 4.66 -8.50
CA ASP A 157 5.01 5.07 -8.87
C ASP A 157 6.01 4.91 -7.73
N PHE A 158 5.58 4.39 -6.56
CA PHE A 158 6.45 4.18 -5.41
C PHE A 158 7.66 3.31 -5.77
N TYR A 159 8.84 3.90 -5.58
CA TYR A 159 10.12 3.22 -5.68
C TYR A 159 11.19 4.05 -4.97
N VAL A 160 11.89 3.42 -4.03
CA VAL A 160 13.10 3.97 -3.40
C VAL A 160 14.29 3.15 -3.89
N ASN A 161 15.36 3.82 -4.33
CA ASN A 161 16.55 3.13 -4.80
C ASN A 161 17.20 2.29 -3.66
N PRO A 162 17.30 0.95 -3.80
CA PRO A 162 17.88 0.10 -2.76
C PRO A 162 19.31 0.44 -2.37
N SER A 163 20.10 1.03 -3.28
CA SER A 163 21.49 1.40 -2.99
C SER A 163 21.63 2.53 -1.96
N LEU A 164 20.53 3.20 -1.57
CA LEU A 164 20.53 4.26 -0.56
C LEU A 164 20.69 3.73 0.86
N PHE A 165 20.68 2.41 1.07
CA PHE A 165 20.85 1.82 2.39
C PHE A 165 21.83 0.64 2.36
N THR A 166 22.54 0.44 3.47
CA THR A 166 23.63 -0.55 3.58
C THR A 166 23.13 -1.97 3.32
N ASP A 167 21.99 -2.35 3.90
CA ASP A 167 21.33 -3.63 3.61
C ASP A 167 20.16 -3.39 2.64
N GLN A 168 20.46 -3.49 1.35
CA GLN A 168 19.51 -3.20 0.26
C GLN A 168 18.19 -3.97 0.39
N LYS A 169 18.21 -5.15 1.03
CA LYS A 169 17.02 -5.99 1.24
C LYS A 169 15.92 -5.28 2.02
N VAL A 170 16.26 -4.29 2.87
CA VAL A 170 15.27 -3.47 3.58
C VAL A 170 14.44 -2.65 2.61
N VAL A 171 15.09 -1.95 1.67
CA VAL A 171 14.42 -1.09 0.70
C VAL A 171 13.72 -1.93 -0.37
N GLU A 172 14.35 -3.02 -0.84
CA GLU A 172 13.74 -3.98 -1.75
C GLU A 172 12.45 -4.55 -1.16
N PHE A 173 12.46 -4.91 0.12
CA PHE A 173 11.26 -5.38 0.81
C PHE A 173 10.14 -4.33 0.77
N VAL A 174 10.42 -3.06 1.14
CA VAL A 174 9.38 -2.02 1.13
C VAL A 174 8.85 -1.79 -0.30
N ASN A 175 9.72 -1.73 -1.30
CA ASN A 175 9.30 -1.62 -2.71
C ASN A 175 8.40 -2.79 -3.11
N ASP A 176 8.76 -4.02 -2.73
CA ASP A 176 8.00 -5.22 -3.05
C ASP A 176 6.65 -5.26 -2.33
N ILE A 177 6.51 -4.68 -1.13
CA ILE A 177 5.21 -4.54 -0.44
C ILE A 177 4.22 -3.75 -1.29
N PHE A 178 4.65 -2.63 -1.87
CA PHE A 178 3.79 -1.78 -2.72
C PHE A 178 3.29 -2.51 -3.96
N LYS A 179 4.07 -3.46 -4.50
CA LYS A 179 3.67 -4.27 -5.64
C LYS A 179 2.82 -5.47 -5.24
N ALA A 180 3.20 -6.18 -4.17
CA ALA A 180 2.54 -7.37 -3.65
C ALA A 180 1.13 -7.13 -3.09
N TYR A 181 0.90 -5.94 -2.53
CA TYR A 181 -0.33 -5.56 -1.83
C TYR A 181 -1.02 -4.32 -2.43
N SER A 182 -0.81 -4.06 -3.73
CA SER A 182 -1.33 -2.85 -4.38
C SER A 182 -2.86 -2.71 -4.27
N GLU A 183 -3.60 -3.83 -4.37
CA GLU A 183 -5.06 -3.83 -4.23
C GLU A 183 -5.49 -3.52 -2.79
N GLU A 184 -4.87 -4.14 -1.79
CA GLU A 184 -5.14 -3.90 -0.38
C GLU A 184 -4.83 -2.45 0.00
N ILE A 185 -3.72 -1.90 -0.51
CA ILE A 185 -3.34 -0.50 -0.32
C ILE A 185 -4.37 0.45 -0.96
N PHE A 186 -4.82 0.17 -2.18
CA PHE A 186 -5.84 1.01 -2.82
C PHE A 186 -7.18 0.96 -2.10
N GLN A 187 -7.53 -0.17 -1.48
CA GLN A 187 -8.73 -0.29 -0.67
C GLN A 187 -8.60 0.46 0.65
N LEU A 188 -7.43 0.44 1.29
CA LEU A 188 -7.17 1.25 2.50
C LEU A 188 -7.46 2.72 2.26
N TYR A 189 -7.06 3.28 1.12
CA TYR A 189 -7.30 4.69 0.82
C TYR A 189 -8.79 5.03 0.71
N TYR A 190 -9.61 4.13 0.15
CA TYR A 190 -11.05 4.32 0.13
C TYR A 190 -11.68 4.15 1.51
N ASP A 191 -11.21 3.17 2.29
CA ASP A 191 -11.70 2.92 3.64
C ASP A 191 -11.40 4.13 4.55
N ARG A 192 -10.23 4.77 4.38
CA ARG A 192 -9.86 6.03 5.03
C ARG A 192 -10.80 7.17 4.66
N ASP A 193 -11.04 7.38 3.37
CA ASP A 193 -11.92 8.47 2.91
C ASP A 193 -13.36 8.26 3.43
N LYS A 194 -13.83 7.00 3.48
CA LYS A 194 -15.10 6.64 4.11
C LYS A 194 -15.12 6.96 5.61
N TRP A 195 -14.05 6.61 6.34
CA TRP A 195 -13.93 6.94 7.76
C TRP A 195 -14.03 8.45 7.99
N ILE A 196 -13.35 9.26 7.17
CA ILE A 196 -13.37 10.73 7.27
C ILE A 196 -14.81 11.23 7.06
N ILE A 197 -15.52 10.76 6.04
CA ILE A 197 -16.91 11.14 5.76
C ILE A 197 -17.82 10.77 6.94
N GLU A 198 -17.68 9.57 7.49
CA GLU A 198 -18.47 9.13 8.65
C GLU A 198 -18.15 9.96 9.90
N TYR A 199 -16.88 10.32 10.10
CA TYR A 199 -16.44 11.14 11.21
C TYR A 199 -17.06 12.54 11.15
N VAL A 200 -16.95 13.23 10.02
CA VAL A 200 -17.48 14.61 9.87
C VAL A 200 -19.00 14.68 9.98
N ASN A 201 -19.71 13.60 9.64
CA ASN A 201 -21.16 13.52 9.79
C ASN A 201 -21.60 13.34 11.26
N LYS A 202 -20.71 12.86 12.13
CA LYS A 202 -21.01 12.55 13.54
C LYS A 202 -20.41 13.55 14.53
N ASN A 203 -19.35 14.26 14.13
CA ASN A 203 -18.55 15.09 15.01
C ASN A 203 -18.46 16.52 14.48
N PHE A 204 -18.35 17.48 15.40
CA PHE A 204 -18.12 18.90 15.09
C PHE A 204 -16.63 19.29 15.14
N ARG A 205 -15.74 18.33 15.42
CA ARG A 205 -14.28 18.52 15.50
C ARG A 205 -13.62 18.28 14.14
N GLU A 206 -12.42 18.83 13.95
CA GLU A 206 -11.60 18.57 12.77
C GLU A 206 -11.07 17.12 12.79
N PRO A 207 -11.40 16.25 11.80
CA PRO A 207 -10.94 14.87 11.75
C PRO A 207 -9.41 14.74 11.76
N PHE A 208 -8.70 15.67 11.13
CA PHE A 208 -7.26 15.55 10.90
C PHE A 208 -6.38 15.89 12.12
N GLU A 209 -6.99 16.39 13.20
CA GLU A 209 -6.29 16.78 14.43
C GLU A 209 -6.82 16.05 15.67
N ASP A 210 -7.74 15.11 15.49
CA ASP A 210 -8.27 14.33 16.59
C ASP A 210 -7.29 13.23 17.03
N ARG A 211 -6.62 13.49 18.16
CA ARG A 211 -5.60 12.60 18.74
C ARG A 211 -6.17 11.31 19.34
N GLU A 212 -7.49 11.16 19.40
CA GLU A 212 -8.13 9.88 19.73
C GLU A 212 -8.00 8.86 18.58
N PHE A 213 -7.75 9.32 17.35
CA PHE A 213 -7.67 8.49 16.16
C PHE A 213 -6.30 8.64 15.51
N GLU A 214 -5.40 7.70 15.82
CA GLU A 214 -4.11 7.56 15.13
C GLU A 214 -4.27 6.85 13.79
N ILE A 215 -5.04 5.75 13.75
CA ILE A 215 -5.27 4.92 12.56
C ILE A 215 -6.65 5.20 11.99
N LEU A 216 -6.71 5.53 10.70
CA LEU A 216 -7.97 5.85 10.00
C LEU A 216 -8.52 4.67 9.18
N SER A 217 -7.63 3.79 8.73
CA SER A 217 -7.99 2.54 8.06
C SER A 217 -6.87 1.54 8.24
N GLU A 218 -7.19 0.26 8.47
CA GLU A 218 -6.19 -0.79 8.56
C GLU A 218 -6.66 -2.10 7.92
N ARG A 219 -5.70 -2.90 7.46
CA ARG A 219 -5.92 -4.26 6.97
C ARG A 219 -4.81 -5.17 7.44
N LYS A 220 -5.21 -6.27 8.07
CA LYS A 220 -4.31 -7.40 8.33
C LYS A 220 -3.92 -8.04 7.01
N ILE A 221 -2.64 -8.32 6.85
CA ILE A 221 -2.09 -9.02 5.70
C ILE A 221 -1.42 -10.30 6.15
N ASN A 222 -1.51 -11.33 5.30
CA ASN A 222 -0.83 -12.59 5.53
C ASN A 222 -0.04 -12.95 4.28
N LEU A 223 1.28 -12.98 4.43
CA LEU A 223 2.20 -13.26 3.35
C LEU A 223 2.10 -14.71 2.83
N TYR A 224 1.59 -15.64 3.63
CA TYR A 224 1.63 -17.08 3.37
C TYR A 224 0.29 -17.71 2.99
N THR A 225 -0.76 -16.90 2.83
CA THR A 225 -2.08 -17.34 2.32
C THR A 225 -2.27 -16.93 0.87
#